data_AF-A0AAX0LAG0-F1
#
_entry.id   AF-A0AAX0LAG0-F1
#
_cell.length_a   1.000
_cell.length_b   1.000
_cell.length_c   1.000
_cell.angle_alpha   90.00
_cell.angle_beta   90.00
_cell.angle_gamma   90.00
#
_symmetry.space_group_name_H-M   'P 1'
#
loop_
_entity.id
_entity.type
_entity.pdbx_description
1 polymer ?
#
loop_
_entity_poly.entity_id
_entity_poly.type
_entity_poly.pdbx_seq_one_letter_code
_entity_poly.pdbx_strand_id
1 'polypeptide(L)'
;MKKAFTLIELILVIVILAIVAGMTLNLVFVIYKNYVQSESISRVGSQADIILDQISKRLEYRIRSSDIARNSSDNSILNLNDSGLNSSYNILEFIPYSYEAFDLGVYSGIVDMDNSNTTNGSIETPGSNLDTSLFDQISPRNKNKELAMIFRGVNYNVDSSFGYTGANVDFAKVKVKDLTHFNHDRSFVGKQMSEQYYLAHTAYAIVVTPNESTRPGESVANKDFDLTLYYDYRPWLGERYDKGSSTVLARHVSMFKFKEENGMVFLKLCLRDNQKQRSSLSQSGFDFNVCRTKAVF
;
A
#
# COMPACT_ATOMS: atom_id res chain seq x y z
N MET A 1 -78.85 -18.12 18.10
CA MET A 1 -78.74 -17.94 16.64
C MET A 1 -77.40 -17.26 16.34
N LYS A 2 -76.45 -17.94 15.68
CA LYS A 2 -75.20 -17.31 15.24
C LYS A 2 -75.54 -16.40 14.06
N LYS A 3 -75.30 -15.10 14.17
CA LYS A 3 -75.47 -14.16 13.04
C LYS A 3 -74.45 -14.53 11.97
N ALA A 4 -74.92 -14.83 10.77
CA ALA A 4 -74.07 -15.04 9.61
C ALA A 4 -73.59 -13.68 9.07
N PHE A 5 -72.35 -13.64 8.58
CA PHE A 5 -71.75 -12.47 7.95
C PHE A 5 -72.56 -12.04 6.72
N THR A 6 -72.69 -10.73 6.53
CA THR A 6 -73.30 -10.17 5.32
C THR A 6 -72.28 -10.12 4.17
N LEU A 7 -72.72 -10.30 2.93
CA LEU A 7 -71.84 -10.33 1.75
C LEU A 7 -71.02 -9.04 1.58
N ILE A 8 -71.58 -7.88 1.95
CA ILE A 8 -70.91 -6.58 1.92
C ILE A 8 -69.73 -6.51 2.91
N GLU A 9 -69.90 -7.12 4.09
CA GLU A 9 -68.90 -7.13 5.17
C GLU A 9 -67.69 -7.99 4.77
N LEU A 10 -67.92 -9.09 4.04
CA LEU A 10 -66.87 -9.96 3.51
C LEU A 10 -66.02 -9.25 2.44
N ILE A 11 -66.65 -8.52 1.51
CA ILE A 11 -65.92 -7.76 0.48
C ILE A 11 -65.05 -6.68 1.13
N LEU A 12 -65.61 -5.94 2.11
CA LEU A 12 -64.90 -4.88 2.81
C LEU A 12 -63.65 -5.41 3.55
N VAL A 13 -63.76 -6.59 4.19
CA VAL A 13 -62.62 -7.25 4.85
C VAL A 13 -61.52 -7.62 3.84
N ILE A 14 -61.88 -8.18 2.68
CA ILE A 14 -60.91 -8.55 1.65
C ILE A 14 -60.16 -7.32 1.13
N VAL A 15 -60.87 -6.20 0.89
CA VAL A 15 -60.24 -4.95 0.42
C VAL A 15 -59.28 -4.38 1.46
N ILE A 16 -59.68 -4.34 2.73
CA ILE A 16 -58.80 -3.87 3.82
C ILE A 16 -57.57 -4.76 3.94
N LEU A 17 -57.73 -6.09 3.89
CA LEU A 17 -56.61 -7.02 3.94
C LEU A 17 -55.67 -6.85 2.74
N ALA A 18 -56.19 -6.61 1.54
CA ALA A 18 -55.38 -6.37 0.36
C ALA A 18 -54.54 -5.09 0.48
N ILE A 19 -55.12 -4.00 1.00
CA ILE A 19 -54.42 -2.73 1.22
C ILE A 19 -53.34 -2.90 2.30
N VAL A 20 -53.68 -3.51 3.44
CA VAL A 20 -52.74 -3.73 4.54
C VAL A 20 -51.59 -4.64 4.08
N ALA A 21 -51.90 -5.77 3.43
CA ALA A 21 -50.89 -6.67 2.89
C ALA A 21 -49.98 -5.97 1.87
N GLY A 22 -50.54 -5.14 0.99
CA GLY A 22 -49.77 -4.33 0.05
C GLY A 22 -48.80 -3.37 0.74
N MET A 23 -49.25 -2.66 1.77
CA MET A 23 -48.39 -1.77 2.56
C MET A 23 -47.30 -2.54 3.32
N THR A 24 -47.65 -3.68 3.94
CA THR A 24 -46.69 -4.52 4.66
C THR A 24 -45.62 -5.09 3.73
N LEU A 25 -45.99 -5.57 2.55
CA LEU A 25 -45.02 -6.07 1.56
C LEU A 25 -44.05 -4.96 1.13
N ASN A 26 -44.55 -3.76 0.83
CA ASN A 26 -43.70 -2.62 0.48
C ASN A 26 -42.73 -2.26 1.61
N LEU A 27 -43.19 -2.24 2.86
CA LEU A 27 -42.34 -2.00 4.02
C LEU A 27 -41.22 -3.05 4.14
N VAL A 28 -41.57 -4.33 4.00
CA VAL A 28 -40.60 -5.44 4.05
C VAL A 28 -39.57 -5.31 2.94
N PHE A 29 -39.97 -4.97 1.71
CA PHE A 29 -39.04 -4.74 0.60
C PHE A 29 -38.06 -3.60 0.88
N VAL A 30 -38.54 -2.48 1.45
CA VAL A 30 -37.68 -1.34 1.79
C VAL A 30 -36.68 -1.71 2.89
N ILE A 31 -37.13 -2.39 3.96
CA ILE A 31 -36.25 -2.84 5.05
C ILE A 31 -35.19 -3.79 4.51
N TYR A 32 -35.60 -4.78 3.72
CA TYR A 32 -34.69 -5.76 3.13
C TYR A 32 -33.64 -5.09 2.24
N LYS A 33 -34.06 -4.17 1.36
CA LYS A 33 -33.15 -3.42 0.48
C LYS A 33 -32.12 -2.62 1.28
N ASN A 34 -32.57 -1.88 2.30
CA ASN A 34 -31.68 -1.09 3.14
C ASN A 34 -30.71 -1.96 3.94
N TYR A 35 -31.18 -3.11 4.44
CA TYR A 35 -30.33 -4.06 5.16
C TYR A 35 -29.20 -4.60 4.27
N VAL A 36 -29.53 -5.12 3.08
CA VAL A 36 -28.53 -5.66 2.14
C VAL A 36 -27.52 -4.58 1.73
N GLN A 37 -27.99 -3.34 1.52
CA GLN A 37 -27.10 -2.23 1.21
C GLN A 37 -26.18 -1.87 2.37
N SER A 38 -26.70 -1.82 3.60
CA SER A 38 -25.91 -1.52 4.80
C SER A 38 -24.86 -2.60 5.08
N GLU A 39 -25.25 -3.88 4.96
CA GLU A 39 -24.34 -5.01 5.09
C GLU A 39 -23.19 -4.90 4.09
N SER A 40 -23.49 -4.60 2.83
CA SER A 40 -22.45 -4.55 1.82
C SER A 40 -21.52 -3.33 1.95
N ILE A 41 -22.05 -2.17 2.33
CA ILE A 41 -21.23 -0.99 2.68
C ILE A 41 -20.29 -1.33 3.85
N SER A 42 -20.80 -2.00 4.89
CA SER A 42 -20.01 -2.40 6.04
C SER A 42 -18.89 -3.37 5.66
N ARG A 43 -19.22 -4.40 4.89
CA ARG A 43 -18.25 -5.41 4.43
C ARG A 43 -17.14 -4.79 3.57
N VAL A 44 -17.49 -4.01 2.56
CA VAL A 44 -16.51 -3.36 1.67
C VAL A 44 -15.69 -2.30 2.43
N GLY A 45 -16.32 -1.57 3.34
CA GLY A 45 -15.64 -0.66 4.25
C GLY A 45 -14.60 -1.37 5.11
N SER A 46 -14.98 -2.47 5.76
CA SER A 46 -14.06 -3.28 6.58
C SER A 46 -12.91 -3.84 5.75
N GLN A 47 -13.17 -4.27 4.51
CA GLN A 47 -12.11 -4.74 3.62
C GLN A 47 -11.12 -3.61 3.29
N ALA A 48 -11.62 -2.42 2.95
CA ALA A 48 -10.77 -1.26 2.71
C ALA A 48 -9.95 -0.87 3.95
N ASP A 49 -10.53 -0.95 5.15
CA ASP A 49 -9.85 -0.68 6.41
C ASP A 49 -8.70 -1.69 6.68
N ILE A 50 -8.92 -2.98 6.42
CA ILE A 50 -7.87 -4.02 6.54
C ILE A 50 -6.73 -3.75 5.56
N ILE A 51 -7.03 -3.44 4.29
CA ILE A 51 -6.02 -3.16 3.28
C ILE A 51 -5.19 -1.93 3.66
N LEU A 52 -5.87 -0.86 4.09
CA LEU A 52 -5.18 0.34 4.57
C LEU A 52 -4.31 0.04 5.80
N ASP A 53 -4.76 -0.83 6.72
CA ASP A 53 -3.93 -1.24 7.85
C ASP A 53 -2.67 -2.00 7.43
N GLN A 54 -2.78 -2.94 6.49
CA GLN A 54 -1.62 -3.65 5.96
C GLN A 54 -0.61 -2.70 5.30
N ILE A 55 -1.10 -1.74 4.51
CA ILE A 55 -0.25 -0.73 3.88
C ILE A 55 0.39 0.18 4.94
N SER A 56 -0.40 0.66 5.89
CA SER A 56 0.07 1.54 6.96
C SER A 56 1.14 0.89 7.82
N LYS A 57 0.97 -0.39 8.17
CA LYS A 57 1.95 -1.14 8.96
C LYS A 57 3.29 -1.26 8.25
N ARG A 58 3.30 -1.38 6.92
CA ARG A 58 4.55 -1.37 6.12
C ARG A 58 5.17 0.02 6.04
N LEU A 59 4.34 1.05 5.88
CA LEU A 59 4.78 2.44 5.84
C LEU A 59 5.30 2.95 7.19
N GLU A 60 4.87 2.36 8.30
CA GLU A 60 5.37 2.67 9.66
C GLU A 60 6.88 2.43 9.77
N TYR A 61 7.38 1.41 9.05
CA TYR A 61 8.81 1.07 9.00
C TYR A 61 9.55 1.76 7.84
N ARG A 62 8.93 2.72 7.15
CA ARG A 62 9.60 3.47 6.08
C ARG A 62 10.74 4.30 6.65
N ILE A 63 11.84 4.37 5.91
CA ILE A 63 12.86 5.37 6.16
C ILE A 63 12.28 6.71 5.70
N ARG A 64 12.20 7.68 6.61
CA ARG A 64 11.64 9.01 6.30
C ARG A 64 12.36 9.63 5.11
N SER A 65 11.59 10.30 4.25
CA SER A 65 12.08 10.93 3.01
C SER A 65 12.44 9.95 1.88
N SER A 66 12.33 8.63 2.10
CA SER A 66 12.49 7.62 1.04
C SER A 66 11.19 7.31 0.30
N ASP A 67 10.08 7.86 0.76
CA ASP A 67 8.77 7.72 0.15
C ASP A 67 8.60 8.67 -1.04
N ILE A 68 8.21 8.10 -2.17
CA ILE A 68 8.14 8.78 -3.46
C ILE A 68 6.86 8.42 -4.21
N ALA A 69 6.41 9.34 -5.03
CA ALA A 69 5.31 9.15 -5.96
C ALA A 69 5.88 8.98 -7.37
N ARG A 70 5.60 7.85 -8.03
CA ARG A 70 5.95 7.66 -9.45
C ARG A 70 4.73 7.81 -10.35
N ASN A 71 4.92 8.45 -11.49
CA ASN A 71 3.97 8.44 -12.59
C ASN A 71 4.24 7.23 -13.50
N SER A 72 3.23 6.39 -13.69
CA SER A 72 3.35 5.18 -14.53
C SER A 72 3.60 5.46 -16.01
N SER A 73 3.34 6.68 -16.51
CA SER A 73 3.39 6.99 -17.95
C SER A 73 4.79 7.41 -18.40
N ASP A 74 5.42 8.31 -17.65
CA ASP A 74 6.73 8.89 -17.97
C ASP A 74 7.84 8.44 -17.00
N ASN A 75 7.51 7.66 -15.96
CA ASN A 75 8.41 7.28 -14.87
C ASN A 75 9.00 8.48 -14.09
N SER A 76 8.39 9.66 -14.18
CA SER A 76 8.76 10.81 -13.36
C SER A 76 8.48 10.54 -11.88
N ILE A 77 9.25 11.21 -11.02
CA ILE A 77 9.03 11.20 -9.58
C ILE A 77 8.83 12.55 -8.98
N LEU A 78 8.11 12.51 -7.87
CA LEU A 78 8.07 13.56 -6.87
C LEU A 78 8.15 12.95 -5.49
N ASN A 79 8.64 13.75 -4.54
CA ASN A 79 8.42 13.47 -3.13
C ASN A 79 6.91 13.52 -2.81
N LEU A 80 6.46 12.76 -1.82
CA LEU A 80 5.07 12.80 -1.37
C LEU A 80 4.64 14.16 -0.80
N ASN A 81 5.59 14.95 -0.31
CA ASN A 81 5.34 16.30 0.21
C ASN A 81 5.36 17.39 -0.87
N ASP A 82 5.64 17.05 -2.14
CA ASP A 82 5.77 18.03 -3.21
C ASP A 82 4.40 18.58 -3.62
N SER A 83 4.30 19.91 -3.75
CA SER A 83 3.12 20.62 -4.23
C SER A 83 2.66 20.24 -5.64
N GLY A 84 3.55 19.69 -6.46
CA GLY A 84 3.28 19.22 -7.82
C GLY A 84 2.60 17.85 -7.87
N LEU A 85 2.43 17.18 -6.72
CA LEU A 85 1.80 15.87 -6.63
C LEU A 85 0.33 15.93 -7.09
N ASN A 86 0.09 15.35 -8.26
CA ASN A 86 -1.22 15.36 -8.90
C ASN A 86 -1.73 13.95 -9.21
N SER A 87 -2.88 13.86 -9.90
CA SER A 87 -3.55 12.59 -10.14
C SER A 87 -2.82 11.64 -11.09
N SER A 88 -1.82 12.12 -11.85
CA SER A 88 -0.97 11.34 -12.75
C SER A 88 0.03 10.46 -12.01
N TYR A 89 0.41 10.83 -10.79
CA TYR A 89 1.21 10.00 -9.90
C TYR A 89 0.31 8.97 -9.23
N ASN A 90 0.48 7.71 -9.64
CA ASN A 90 -0.41 6.61 -9.29
C ASN A 90 0.31 5.45 -8.61
N ILE A 91 1.62 5.55 -8.43
CA ILE A 91 2.45 4.53 -7.79
C ILE A 91 3.09 5.16 -6.56
N LEU A 92 2.89 4.54 -5.41
CA LEU A 92 3.57 4.88 -4.16
C LEU A 92 4.75 3.92 -3.99
N GLU A 93 5.97 4.43 -3.89
CA GLU A 93 7.13 3.62 -3.53
C GLU A 93 7.79 4.14 -2.26
N PHE A 94 8.40 3.25 -1.50
CA PHE A 94 9.15 3.62 -0.31
C PHE A 94 10.16 2.53 0.06
N ILE A 95 11.20 2.94 0.78
CA ILE A 95 12.22 2.02 1.29
C ILE A 95 12.00 1.82 2.80
N PRO A 96 11.59 0.63 3.23
CA PRO A 96 11.56 0.28 4.65
C PRO A 96 12.98 0.05 5.18
N TYR A 97 13.22 0.36 6.45
CA TYR A 97 14.34 -0.27 7.14
C TYR A 97 13.99 -1.72 7.46
N SER A 98 15.02 -2.55 7.60
CA SER A 98 14.94 -3.97 7.86
C SER A 98 14.60 -4.22 9.33
N TYR A 99 13.38 -3.85 9.74
CA TYR A 99 12.95 -3.90 11.13
C TYR A 99 13.06 -5.30 11.73
N GLU A 100 12.83 -6.37 10.94
CA GLU A 100 13.00 -7.74 11.41
C GLU A 100 14.45 -8.04 11.81
N ALA A 101 15.41 -7.55 11.02
CA ALA A 101 16.83 -7.73 11.31
C ALA A 101 17.28 -6.86 12.49
N PHE A 102 16.66 -5.70 12.67
CA PHE A 102 16.92 -4.81 13.80
C PHE A 102 16.41 -5.41 15.11
N ASP A 103 15.15 -5.87 15.13
CA ASP A 103 14.51 -6.43 16.32
C ASP A 103 15.18 -7.75 16.77
N LEU A 104 15.73 -8.50 15.82
CA LEU A 104 16.54 -9.72 16.10
C LEU A 104 17.98 -9.41 16.50
N GLY A 105 18.40 -8.14 16.52
CA GLY A 105 19.76 -7.74 16.90
C GLY A 105 20.85 -8.10 15.89
N VAL A 106 20.48 -8.30 14.61
CA VAL A 106 21.46 -8.60 13.55
C VAL A 106 22.35 -7.39 13.27
N TYR A 107 21.78 -6.18 13.31
CA TYR A 107 22.56 -4.95 13.18
C TYR A 107 22.19 -3.95 14.28
N SER A 108 23.17 -3.19 14.76
CA SER A 108 23.00 -2.26 15.88
C SER A 108 22.41 -0.91 15.48
N GLY A 109 22.52 -0.55 14.20
CA GLY A 109 22.09 0.77 13.69
C GLY A 109 23.02 1.91 14.08
N ILE A 110 24.21 1.60 14.62
CA ILE A 110 25.24 2.57 15.00
C ILE A 110 26.56 2.22 14.30
N VAL A 111 27.23 3.24 13.77
CA VAL A 111 28.55 3.20 13.15
C VAL A 111 29.58 3.82 14.08
N ASP A 112 30.74 3.17 14.19
CA ASP A 112 31.93 3.79 14.77
C ASP A 112 32.57 4.70 13.71
N MET A 113 32.43 6.01 13.89
CA MET A 113 32.92 7.01 12.94
C MET A 113 34.45 7.13 12.92
N ASP A 114 35.13 6.82 14.02
CA ASP A 114 36.58 6.97 14.16
C ASP A 114 37.33 5.78 13.52
N ASN A 115 36.73 4.59 13.61
CA ASN A 115 37.32 3.38 13.04
C ASN A 115 36.75 3.03 11.64
N SER A 116 35.68 3.70 11.22
CA SER A 116 35.19 3.62 9.84
C SER A 116 36.06 4.44 8.88
N ASN A 117 36.36 3.88 7.72
CA ASN A 117 37.17 4.54 6.71
C ASN A 117 36.47 4.50 5.35
N THR A 118 35.95 5.66 4.96
CA THR A 118 35.26 5.87 3.67
C THR A 118 36.18 5.78 2.45
N THR A 119 37.50 5.82 2.64
CA THR A 119 38.51 5.70 1.56
C THR A 119 38.89 4.24 1.33
N ASN A 120 38.99 3.45 2.39
CA ASN A 120 39.36 2.04 2.33
C ASN A 120 38.16 1.09 2.13
N GLY A 121 36.94 1.64 2.08
CA GLY A 121 35.76 0.86 1.77
C GLY A 121 35.10 0.19 2.98
N SER A 122 35.49 0.50 4.22
CA SER A 122 35.05 -0.26 5.42
C SER A 122 34.29 0.63 6.39
N ILE A 123 33.12 0.17 6.83
CA ILE A 123 32.29 0.79 7.86
C ILE A 123 32.18 -0.19 9.03
N GLU A 124 32.58 0.23 10.22
CA GLU A 124 32.40 -0.55 11.44
C GLU A 124 31.07 -0.22 12.12
N THR A 125 30.36 -1.25 12.54
CA THR A 125 29.10 -1.16 13.27
C THR A 125 29.18 -1.99 14.56
N PRO A 126 29.70 -1.41 15.65
CA PRO A 126 29.92 -2.15 16.89
C PRO A 126 28.59 -2.68 17.44
N GLY A 127 28.63 -3.86 18.06
CA GLY A 127 27.46 -4.52 18.63
C GLY A 127 26.52 -5.19 17.61
N SER A 128 26.82 -5.09 16.31
CA SER A 128 26.12 -5.89 15.29
C SER A 128 26.57 -7.35 15.34
N ASN A 129 25.68 -8.25 14.90
CA ASN A 129 25.98 -9.65 14.63
C ASN A 129 25.48 -9.94 13.21
N LEU A 130 26.24 -9.44 12.22
CA LEU A 130 25.85 -9.42 10.83
C LEU A 130 25.81 -10.82 10.22
N ASP A 131 24.72 -11.55 10.46
CA ASP A 131 24.41 -12.81 9.80
C ASP A 131 23.74 -12.54 8.45
N THR A 132 24.44 -12.90 7.37
CA THR A 132 23.92 -12.76 5.99
C THR A 132 22.75 -13.70 5.72
N SER A 133 22.60 -14.78 6.49
CA SER A 133 21.58 -15.80 6.27
C SER A 133 20.16 -15.24 6.40
N LEU A 134 19.94 -14.28 7.31
CA LEU A 134 18.64 -13.65 7.49
C LEU A 134 18.23 -12.82 6.27
N PHE A 135 19.14 -11.97 5.77
CA PHE A 135 18.86 -11.11 4.60
C PHE A 135 18.56 -11.94 3.35
N ASP A 136 19.24 -13.08 3.21
CA ASP A 136 19.03 -14.03 2.13
C ASP A 136 17.67 -14.76 2.24
N GLN A 137 17.14 -14.97 3.45
CA GLN A 137 15.82 -15.59 3.66
C GLN A 137 14.67 -14.63 3.39
N ILE A 138 14.79 -13.38 3.85
CA ILE A 138 13.73 -12.36 3.71
C ILE A 138 13.73 -11.69 2.34
N SER A 139 14.85 -11.75 1.60
CA SER A 139 14.99 -11.21 0.23
C SER A 139 15.68 -12.21 -0.70
N PRO A 140 15.03 -13.35 -0.98
CA PRO A 140 15.66 -14.46 -1.70
C PRO A 140 16.09 -14.11 -3.12
N ARG A 141 15.41 -13.16 -3.78
CA ARG A 141 15.80 -12.72 -5.13
C ARG A 141 17.06 -11.86 -5.14
N ASN A 142 17.44 -11.31 -4.00
CA ASN A 142 18.58 -10.43 -3.82
C ASN A 142 19.64 -11.02 -2.89
N LYS A 143 19.71 -12.35 -2.88
CA LYS A 143 20.72 -13.12 -2.15
C LYS A 143 22.13 -12.59 -2.45
N ASN A 144 22.94 -12.39 -1.40
CA ASN A 144 24.32 -11.90 -1.51
C ASN A 144 24.52 -10.55 -2.24
N LYS A 145 23.46 -9.79 -2.54
CA LYS A 145 23.57 -8.45 -3.13
C LYS A 145 23.76 -7.39 -2.04
N GLU A 146 24.20 -6.20 -2.45
CA GLU A 146 24.40 -5.05 -1.56
C GLU A 146 23.07 -4.60 -0.92
N LEU A 147 23.12 -4.34 0.38
CA LEU A 147 22.07 -3.68 1.15
C LEU A 147 22.23 -2.16 1.04
N ALA A 148 21.19 -1.40 1.35
CA ALA A 148 21.28 0.05 1.48
C ALA A 148 21.46 0.43 2.95
N MET A 149 22.52 1.17 3.25
CA MET A 149 22.77 1.77 4.56
C MET A 149 22.52 3.27 4.47
N ILE A 150 21.42 3.71 5.08
CA ILE A 150 20.92 5.09 5.02
C ILE A 150 21.11 5.74 6.39
N PHE A 151 21.96 6.75 6.45
CA PHE A 151 22.36 7.47 7.65
C PHE A 151 21.33 8.50 8.09
N ARG A 152 21.12 8.63 9.40
CA ARG A 152 20.19 9.59 9.99
C ARG A 152 20.83 10.96 10.11
N GLY A 153 20.05 12.03 9.93
CA GLY A 153 20.55 13.40 10.03
C GLY A 153 21.43 13.83 8.85
N VAL A 154 21.49 13.02 7.78
CA VAL A 154 22.09 13.37 6.50
C VAL A 154 20.98 13.84 5.56
N ASN A 155 21.26 14.88 4.77
CA ASN A 155 20.33 15.37 3.75
C ASN A 155 20.54 14.58 2.46
N TYR A 156 19.53 13.81 2.08
CA TYR A 156 19.54 13.05 0.83
C TYR A 156 18.84 13.83 -0.29
N ASN A 157 19.43 13.80 -1.47
CA ASN A 157 18.71 14.22 -2.67
C ASN A 157 17.71 13.12 -3.05
N VAL A 158 16.43 13.42 -2.96
CA VAL A 158 15.34 12.46 -3.21
C VAL A 158 15.36 11.98 -4.66
N ASP A 159 15.64 12.88 -5.61
CA ASP A 159 15.63 12.59 -7.05
C ASP A 159 16.74 11.62 -7.46
N SER A 160 17.88 11.65 -6.78
CA SER A 160 19.02 10.77 -7.07
C SER A 160 19.08 9.53 -6.18
N SER A 161 18.58 9.61 -4.94
CA SER A 161 18.82 8.58 -3.93
C SER A 161 17.70 7.55 -3.80
N PHE A 162 16.43 7.94 -3.86
CA PHE A 162 15.30 7.06 -3.45
C PHE A 162 14.56 6.38 -4.60
N GLY A 163 15.26 6.23 -5.73
CA GLY A 163 14.80 5.82 -7.05
C GLY A 163 15.32 6.92 -7.97
N TYR A 164 16.13 6.74 -9.00
CA TYR A 164 15.97 5.85 -10.15
C TYR A 164 17.33 5.48 -10.75
N THR A 165 17.42 4.25 -11.31
CA THR A 165 18.28 3.83 -12.45
C THR A 165 19.68 4.44 -12.56
N GLY A 166 20.36 4.65 -11.44
CA GLY A 166 21.68 5.26 -11.39
C GLY A 166 22.49 4.67 -10.25
N ALA A 167 23.74 4.31 -10.53
CA ALA A 167 24.66 3.74 -9.56
C ALA A 167 25.09 4.71 -8.45
N ASN A 168 24.71 6.00 -8.54
CA ASN A 168 25.22 7.09 -7.73
C ASN A 168 24.18 7.63 -6.72
N VAL A 169 23.76 6.76 -5.80
CA VAL A 169 22.92 7.12 -4.64
C VAL A 169 23.75 7.75 -3.54
N ASP A 170 23.20 8.68 -2.75
CA ASP A 170 23.95 9.41 -1.73
C ASP A 170 24.20 8.63 -0.43
N PHE A 171 23.47 7.54 -0.24
CA PHE A 171 23.70 6.58 0.85
C PHE A 171 24.64 5.45 0.45
N ALA A 172 25.11 4.68 1.43
CA ALA A 172 26.08 3.61 1.18
C ALA A 172 25.38 2.33 0.68
N LYS A 173 25.88 1.76 -0.41
CA LYS A 173 25.57 0.37 -0.80
C LYS A 173 26.59 -0.53 -0.11
N VAL A 174 26.13 -1.42 0.75
CA VAL A 174 27.00 -2.19 1.66
C VAL A 174 26.86 -3.70 1.50
N LYS A 175 27.97 -4.42 1.66
CA LYS A 175 28.01 -5.88 1.83
C LYS A 175 28.60 -6.21 3.18
N VAL A 176 28.03 -7.22 3.85
CA VAL A 176 28.61 -7.75 5.08
C VAL A 176 30.01 -8.28 4.79
N LYS A 177 30.99 -7.82 5.56
CA LYS A 177 32.38 -8.28 5.48
C LYS A 177 32.65 -9.33 6.56
N ASP A 178 32.26 -9.00 7.79
CA ASP A 178 32.34 -9.84 8.98
C ASP A 178 31.22 -9.43 9.96
N LEU A 179 31.24 -9.94 11.19
CA LEU A 179 30.17 -9.75 12.17
C LEU A 179 29.90 -8.28 12.53
N THR A 180 30.90 -7.41 12.43
CA THR A 180 30.80 -6.00 12.83
C THR A 180 31.21 -5.02 11.74
N HIS A 181 31.57 -5.50 10.55
CA HIS A 181 32.00 -4.62 9.45
C HIS A 181 31.18 -4.83 8.19
N PHE A 182 30.96 -3.72 7.51
CA PHE A 182 30.47 -3.65 6.15
C PHE A 182 31.56 -3.17 5.20
N ASN A 183 31.59 -3.74 3.99
CA ASN A 183 32.27 -3.12 2.86
C ASN A 183 31.26 -2.22 2.12
N HIS A 184 31.64 -0.99 1.77
CA HIS A 184 30.82 -0.11 0.94
C HIS A 184 31.36 0.02 -0.49
N ASP A 185 30.46 0.34 -1.42
CA ASP A 185 30.83 0.62 -2.81
C ASP A 185 31.67 1.90 -2.94
N ARG A 186 32.54 1.96 -3.96
CA ARG A 186 33.37 3.15 -4.23
C ARG A 186 32.55 4.40 -4.53
N SER A 187 31.29 4.26 -4.96
CA SER A 187 30.40 5.40 -5.16
C SER A 187 30.13 6.19 -3.88
N PHE A 188 30.41 5.63 -2.70
CA PHE A 188 30.18 6.30 -1.41
C PHE A 188 31.40 7.12 -0.91
N VAL A 189 32.56 7.04 -1.57
CA VAL A 189 33.76 7.79 -1.18
C VAL A 189 33.46 9.30 -1.26
N GLY A 190 33.74 10.02 -0.17
CA GLY A 190 33.51 11.48 -0.08
C GLY A 190 32.05 11.88 0.17
N LYS A 191 31.14 10.93 0.42
CA LYS A 191 29.75 11.20 0.80
C LYS A 191 29.59 11.37 2.30
N GLN A 192 28.48 11.97 2.70
CA GLN A 192 28.17 12.21 4.11
C GLN A 192 27.74 10.91 4.80
N MET A 193 28.24 10.72 6.02
CA MET A 193 27.85 9.64 6.92
C MET A 193 27.60 10.21 8.32
N SER A 194 26.84 9.49 9.13
CA SER A 194 26.59 9.83 10.53
C SER A 194 26.66 8.58 11.41
N GLU A 195 26.65 8.75 12.72
CA GLU A 195 26.73 7.62 13.65
C GLU A 195 25.52 6.69 13.54
N GLN A 196 24.31 7.20 13.32
CA GLN A 196 23.10 6.36 13.32
C GLN A 196 22.66 6.04 11.89
N TYR A 197 22.29 4.79 11.63
CA TYR A 197 21.84 4.36 10.31
C TYR A 197 20.66 3.39 10.36
N TYR A 198 19.95 3.33 9.24
CA TYR A 198 19.01 2.28 8.91
C TYR A 198 19.58 1.39 7.82
N LEU A 199 19.34 0.09 7.94
CA LEU A 199 19.69 -0.88 6.91
C LEU A 199 18.43 -1.27 6.16
N ALA A 200 18.45 -1.27 4.83
CA ALA A 200 17.34 -1.67 3.99
C ALA A 200 17.74 -2.82 3.08
N HIS A 201 16.91 -3.86 3.04
CA HIS A 201 17.10 -5.06 2.22
C HIS A 201 16.17 -5.13 1.02
N THR A 202 15.09 -4.34 1.02
CA THR A 202 14.07 -4.32 -0.03
C THR A 202 13.42 -2.94 -0.14
N ALA A 203 12.62 -2.74 -1.19
CA ALA A 203 11.70 -1.62 -1.35
C ALA A 203 10.29 -2.14 -1.62
N TYR A 204 9.29 -1.30 -1.38
CA TYR A 204 7.89 -1.59 -1.66
C TYR A 204 7.33 -0.61 -2.69
N ALA A 205 6.52 -1.11 -3.62
CA ALA A 205 5.69 -0.28 -4.50
C ALA A 205 4.23 -0.71 -4.42
N ILE A 206 3.32 0.25 -4.30
CA ILE A 206 1.88 0.03 -4.37
C ILE A 206 1.39 0.66 -5.66
N VAL A 207 0.91 -0.20 -6.55
CA VAL A 207 0.59 0.14 -7.94
C VAL A 207 -0.88 -0.17 -8.19
N VAL A 208 -1.57 0.78 -8.83
CA VAL A 208 -2.90 0.55 -9.38
C VAL A 208 -2.76 -0.08 -10.76
N THR A 209 -3.10 -1.36 -10.89
CA THR A 209 -3.00 -2.14 -12.13
C THR A 209 -4.36 -2.28 -12.81
N PRO A 210 -4.44 -2.15 -14.16
CA PRO A 210 -5.64 -2.50 -14.91
C PRO A 210 -6.13 -3.92 -14.57
N ASN A 211 -7.42 -4.07 -14.29
CA ASN A 211 -8.02 -5.38 -14.04
C ASN A 211 -8.17 -6.13 -15.38
N GLU A 212 -7.76 -7.41 -15.45
CA GLU A 212 -7.85 -8.23 -16.67
C GLU A 212 -9.28 -8.36 -17.22
N SER A 213 -10.30 -8.17 -16.38
CA SER A 213 -11.71 -8.16 -16.82
C SER A 213 -12.15 -6.90 -17.56
N THR A 214 -11.28 -5.91 -17.73
CA THR A 214 -11.60 -4.69 -18.49
C THR A 214 -11.52 -4.99 -19.99
N ARG A 215 -12.67 -5.27 -20.61
CA ARG A 215 -12.74 -5.49 -22.06
C ARG A 215 -12.29 -4.24 -22.83
N PRO A 216 -11.60 -4.37 -23.97
CA PRO A 216 -11.29 -3.23 -24.83
C PRO A 216 -12.59 -2.52 -25.23
N GLY A 217 -12.75 -1.25 -24.84
CA GLY A 217 -13.90 -0.41 -25.21
C GLY A 217 -14.89 -0.06 -24.09
N GLU A 218 -14.71 -0.53 -22.85
CA GLU A 218 -15.48 0.02 -21.72
C GLU A 218 -15.02 1.45 -21.37
N SER A 219 -15.99 2.36 -21.23
CA SER A 219 -15.72 3.78 -21.00
C SER A 219 -14.85 4.01 -19.77
N VAL A 220 -13.90 4.94 -19.90
CA VAL A 220 -12.96 5.48 -18.89
C VAL A 220 -13.64 5.98 -17.58
N ALA A 221 -14.98 6.00 -17.54
CA ALA A 221 -15.79 6.32 -16.37
C ALA A 221 -15.93 5.14 -15.38
N ASN A 222 -15.69 3.90 -15.81
CA ASN A 222 -15.75 2.69 -14.98
C ASN A 222 -14.34 2.15 -14.66
N LYS A 223 -13.53 2.98 -14.00
CA LYS A 223 -12.19 2.63 -13.54
C LYS A 223 -12.25 1.56 -12.44
N ASP A 224 -12.22 0.29 -12.84
CA ASP A 224 -12.06 -0.88 -11.97
C ASP A 224 -10.62 -1.37 -12.10
N PHE A 225 -9.88 -1.29 -10.99
CA PHE A 225 -8.47 -1.64 -10.94
C PHE A 225 -8.19 -2.63 -9.82
N ASP A 226 -7.07 -3.33 -9.95
CA ASP A 226 -6.48 -4.06 -8.85
C ASP A 226 -5.40 -3.19 -8.19
N LEU A 227 -5.29 -3.28 -6.87
CA LEU A 227 -4.21 -2.68 -6.11
C LEU A 227 -3.18 -3.77 -5.83
N THR A 228 -1.98 -3.61 -6.37
CA THR A 228 -0.92 -4.62 -6.31
C THR A 228 0.26 -4.08 -5.50
N LEU A 229 0.74 -4.88 -4.55
CA LEU A 229 1.98 -4.65 -3.82
C LEU A 229 3.12 -5.36 -4.55
N TYR A 230 4.17 -4.63 -4.87
CA TYR A 230 5.45 -5.15 -5.33
C TYR A 230 6.49 -5.05 -4.21
N TYR A 231 7.31 -6.07 -4.08
CA TYR A 231 8.32 -6.23 -3.02
C TYR A 231 9.51 -7.07 -3.51
N ASP A 232 10.54 -7.24 -2.68
CA ASP A 232 11.75 -8.01 -3.01
C ASP A 232 12.49 -7.49 -4.27
N TYR A 233 12.61 -6.17 -4.37
CA TYR A 233 13.46 -5.48 -5.33
C TYR A 233 14.33 -4.43 -4.64
N ARG A 234 15.48 -4.09 -5.25
CA ARG A 234 16.45 -3.12 -4.72
C ARG A 234 16.68 -1.97 -5.71
N PRO A 235 16.00 -0.82 -5.55
CA PRO A 235 16.08 0.28 -6.50
C PRO A 235 17.50 0.88 -6.59
N TRP A 236 18.27 0.86 -5.50
CA TRP A 236 19.67 1.31 -5.47
C TRP A 236 20.64 0.42 -6.26
N LEU A 237 20.19 -0.75 -6.71
CA LEU A 237 20.92 -1.64 -7.63
C LEU A 237 20.42 -1.52 -9.08
N GLY A 238 19.57 -0.54 -9.37
CA GLY A 238 18.97 -0.34 -10.68
C GLY A 238 17.77 -1.25 -10.98
N GLU A 239 17.29 -1.99 -9.99
CA GLU A 239 16.09 -2.81 -10.14
C GLU A 239 14.83 -1.92 -10.14
N ARG A 240 13.83 -2.34 -10.90
CA ARG A 240 12.52 -1.67 -10.96
C ARG A 240 11.49 -2.50 -10.21
N TYR A 241 10.45 -1.84 -9.70
CA TYR A 241 9.37 -2.51 -8.97
C TYR A 241 8.71 -3.63 -9.78
N ASP A 242 8.57 -3.47 -11.11
CA ASP A 242 7.95 -4.45 -12.01
C ASP A 242 8.79 -5.71 -12.21
N LYS A 243 10.04 -5.70 -11.74
CA LYS A 243 10.92 -6.88 -11.70
C LYS A 243 10.92 -7.56 -10.33
N GLY A 244 10.29 -6.98 -9.31
CA GLY A 244 10.13 -7.59 -7.99
C GLY A 244 9.12 -8.75 -7.95
N SER A 245 8.86 -9.26 -6.76
CA SER A 245 7.74 -10.14 -6.46
C SER A 245 6.48 -9.30 -6.26
N SER A 246 5.29 -9.85 -6.53
CA SER A 246 4.03 -9.10 -6.41
C SER A 246 2.90 -9.90 -5.76
N THR A 247 1.96 -9.18 -5.16
CA THR A 247 0.71 -9.73 -4.62
C THR A 247 -0.43 -8.72 -4.74
N VAL A 248 -1.63 -9.20 -5.05
CA VAL A 248 -2.83 -8.33 -5.11
C VAL A 248 -3.30 -8.06 -3.68
N LEU A 249 -3.35 -6.78 -3.29
CA LEU A 249 -3.89 -6.32 -2.00
C LEU A 249 -5.41 -6.18 -2.06
N ALA A 250 -5.93 -5.65 -3.18
CA ALA A 250 -7.34 -5.35 -3.34
C ALA A 250 -7.77 -5.51 -4.80
N ARG A 251 -9.02 -5.93 -5.00
CA ARG A 251 -9.69 -5.92 -6.29
C ARG A 251 -10.82 -4.91 -6.28
N HIS A 252 -11.27 -4.48 -7.45
CA HIS A 252 -12.36 -3.51 -7.57
C HIS A 252 -12.04 -2.17 -6.92
N VAL A 253 -10.81 -1.71 -7.06
CA VAL A 253 -10.37 -0.39 -6.60
C VAL A 253 -10.81 0.66 -7.60
N SER A 254 -11.61 1.62 -7.15
CA SER A 254 -11.99 2.79 -7.94
C SER A 254 -11.01 3.94 -7.76
N MET A 255 -10.35 4.03 -6.60
CA MET A 255 -9.39 5.09 -6.31
C MET A 255 -8.39 4.65 -5.25
N PHE A 256 -7.11 4.92 -5.51
CA PHE A 256 -6.07 4.94 -4.49
C PHE A 256 -5.31 6.27 -4.61
N LYS A 257 -5.24 7.02 -3.52
CA LYS A 257 -4.56 8.32 -3.44
C LYS A 257 -3.73 8.39 -2.18
N PHE A 258 -2.61 9.07 -2.28
CA PHE A 258 -1.67 9.26 -1.21
C PHE A 258 -1.06 10.66 -1.29
N LYS A 259 -0.70 11.23 -0.15
CA LYS A 259 0.06 12.49 -0.03
C LYS A 259 0.76 12.53 1.32
N GLU A 260 1.86 13.26 1.41
CA GLU A 260 2.47 13.58 2.70
C GLU A 260 2.17 15.04 3.06
N GLU A 261 1.80 15.28 4.31
CA GLU A 261 1.62 16.63 4.84
C GLU A 261 2.07 16.66 6.29
N ASN A 262 3.00 17.58 6.62
CA ASN A 262 3.58 17.73 7.96
C ASN A 262 4.19 16.43 8.53
N GLY A 263 4.86 15.63 7.70
CA GLY A 263 5.47 14.37 8.13
C GLY A 263 4.51 13.19 8.27
N MET A 264 3.22 13.37 7.96
CA MET A 264 2.22 12.30 7.97
C MET A 264 1.83 11.92 6.54
N VAL A 265 1.85 10.63 6.24
CA VAL A 265 1.38 10.09 4.97
C VAL A 265 -0.10 9.76 5.09
N PHE A 266 -0.93 10.45 4.30
CA PHE A 266 -2.35 10.21 4.19
C PHE A 266 -2.64 9.28 3.03
N LEU A 267 -3.37 8.21 3.29
CA LEU A 267 -3.83 7.23 2.32
C LEU A 267 -5.34 7.32 2.18
N LYS A 268 -5.84 7.24 0.96
CA LYS A 268 -7.26 7.13 0.64
C LYS A 268 -7.47 5.98 -0.34
N LEU A 269 -8.32 5.04 0.05
CA LEU A 269 -8.70 3.88 -0.75
C LEU A 269 -10.20 3.87 -0.95
N CYS A 270 -10.67 3.75 -2.18
CA CYS A 270 -12.07 3.54 -2.51
C CYS A 270 -12.22 2.19 -3.23
N LEU A 271 -13.08 1.34 -2.69
CA LEU A 271 -13.45 0.07 -3.27
C LEU A 271 -14.87 0.16 -3.83
N ARG A 272 -15.08 -0.52 -4.95
CA ARG A 272 -16.37 -0.62 -5.65
C ARG A 272 -17.01 -1.95 -5.30
N ASP A 273 -18.28 -1.92 -4.91
CA ASP A 273 -19.05 -3.14 -4.72
C ASP A 273 -19.75 -3.53 -6.02
N ASN A 274 -19.27 -4.59 -6.69
CA ASN A 274 -19.90 -5.07 -7.91
C ASN A 274 -21.00 -6.11 -7.58
N GLN A 275 -22.16 -5.63 -7.12
CA GLN A 275 -23.32 -6.46 -6.74
C GLN A 275 -24.03 -7.13 -7.92
N LYS A 276 -23.57 -6.93 -9.17
CA LYS A 276 -24.20 -7.50 -10.38
C LYS A 276 -24.40 -9.02 -10.33
N GLN A 277 -23.68 -9.72 -9.45
CA GLN A 277 -23.78 -11.19 -9.29
C GLN A 277 -24.68 -11.68 -8.14
N ARG A 278 -25.16 -10.81 -7.22
CA ARG A 278 -25.88 -11.27 -6.00
C ARG A 278 -27.36 -10.93 -5.95
N SER A 279 -27.84 -9.95 -6.73
CA SER A 279 -29.26 -9.57 -6.71
C SER A 279 -29.92 -9.78 -8.07
N SER A 280 -30.69 -10.86 -8.21
CA SER A 280 -31.73 -11.01 -9.24
C SER A 280 -32.88 -10.00 -9.10
N LEU A 281 -32.82 -9.12 -8.08
CA LEU A 281 -33.87 -8.20 -7.64
C LEU A 281 -33.70 -6.76 -8.13
N SER A 282 -32.61 -6.40 -8.82
CA SER A 282 -32.51 -5.10 -9.48
C SER A 282 -31.91 -5.22 -10.88
N GLN A 283 -32.68 -4.86 -11.91
CA GLN A 283 -32.20 -4.73 -13.29
C GLN A 283 -31.11 -3.64 -13.41
N SER A 284 -31.03 -2.73 -12.44
CA SER A 284 -29.92 -1.83 -12.19
C SER A 284 -29.21 -2.29 -10.91
N GLY A 285 -28.20 -3.16 -11.01
CA GLY A 285 -27.38 -3.55 -9.86
C GLY A 285 -26.92 -2.31 -9.06
N PHE A 286 -26.93 -2.40 -7.73
CA PHE A 286 -26.41 -1.31 -6.90
C PHE A 286 -24.90 -1.24 -7.07
N ASP A 287 -24.43 -0.16 -7.69
CA ASP A 287 -23.03 0.13 -7.87
C ASP A 287 -22.68 1.32 -7.00
N PHE A 288 -21.90 1.10 -5.95
CA PHE A 288 -21.48 2.14 -5.04
C PHE A 288 -20.00 1.98 -4.68
N ASN A 289 -19.37 3.11 -4.39
CA ASN A 289 -17.99 3.19 -3.94
C ASN A 289 -17.97 3.48 -2.43
N VAL A 290 -17.21 2.69 -1.68
CA VAL A 290 -16.92 2.95 -0.27
C VAL A 290 -15.48 3.43 -0.16
N CYS A 291 -15.29 4.62 0.39
CA CYS A 291 -13.97 5.20 0.59
C CYS A 291 -13.58 5.18 2.07
N ARG A 292 -12.33 4.81 2.33
CA ARG A 292 -11.66 4.86 3.63
C ARG A 292 -10.37 5.64 3.54
N THR A 293 -9.96 6.20 4.68
CA THR A 293 -8.75 7.02 4.79
C THR A 293 -7.97 6.63 6.03
N LYS A 294 -6.65 6.70 5.94
CA LYS A 294 -5.75 6.42 7.07
C LYS A 294 -4.53 7.34 7.01
N ALA A 295 -4.06 7.77 8.16
CA ALA A 295 -2.83 8.54 8.29
C ALA A 295 -1.75 7.68 8.96
N VAL A 296 -0.51 7.83 8.52
CA VAL A 296 0.66 7.11 9.01
C VAL A 296 1.75 8.11 9.36
N PHE A 297 2.40 7.93 10.51
CA PHE A 297 3.51 8.76 10.97
C PHE A 297 4.86 8.24 10.47
#